data_AF-W1XRK0-F1
#
_entry.id   AF-W1XRK0-F1
#
_cell.length_a   1.000
_cell.length_b   1.000
_cell.length_c   1.000
_cell.angle_alpha   90.00
_cell.angle_beta   90.00
_cell.angle_gamma   90.00
#
_symmetry.space_group_name_H-M   'P 1'
#
loop_
_entity.id
_entity.type
_entity.pdbx_description
1 polymer ?
#
loop_
_entity_poly.entity_id
_entity_poly.type
_entity_poly.pdbx_seq_one_letter_code
_entity_poly.pdbx_strand_id
1 'polypeptide(L)'
;VARLLDPHPKTFGGKIRQLWRALQLEWHLSKREILTLYLNRAPFGGTLQGIGAASWAYLGKSPANLSYSEAAMLAVLPQAPSRLRPDRWPERAEAARN
;
A
#
# COMPACT_ATOMS: atom_id res chain seq x y z
N VAL A 1 -7.36 -2.41 -3.63
CA VAL A 1 -7.00 -3.85 -3.69
C VAL A 1 -7.22 -4.45 -5.08
N ALA A 2 -8.45 -4.45 -5.61
CA ALA A 2 -8.75 -5.02 -6.94
C ALA A 2 -7.79 -4.55 -8.05
N ARG A 3 -7.51 -3.24 -8.14
CA ARG A 3 -6.56 -2.67 -9.11
C ARG A 3 -5.11 -3.18 -8.97
N LEU A 4 -4.70 -3.54 -7.75
CA LEU A 4 -3.35 -4.08 -7.50
C LEU A 4 -3.24 -5.55 -7.91
N LEU A 5 -4.36 -6.28 -7.85
CA LEU A 5 -4.42 -7.70 -8.22
C LEU A 5 -4.67 -7.90 -9.72
N ASP A 6 -5.48 -7.04 -10.34
CA ASP A 6 -5.89 -7.13 -11.74
C ASP A 6 -5.76 -5.75 -12.41
N PRO A 7 -4.59 -5.42 -12.98
CA PRO A 7 -4.37 -4.16 -13.67
C PRO A 7 -5.24 -4.08 -14.93
N HIS A 8 -6.00 -3.00 -15.08
CA HIS A 8 -6.87 -2.78 -16.23
C HIS A 8 -6.61 -1.42 -16.88
N PRO A 9 -7.00 -1.23 -18.16
CA PRO A 9 -6.94 0.07 -18.82
C PRO A 9 -7.75 1.12 -18.07
N LYS A 10 -7.32 2.39 -18.11
CA LYS A 10 -8.03 3.53 -17.52
C LYS A 10 -9.22 3.99 -18.39
N THR A 11 -10.03 3.04 -18.84
CA THR A 11 -11.25 3.29 -19.64
C THR A 11 -12.49 3.07 -18.79
N PHE A 12 -13.64 3.54 -19.27
CA PHE A 12 -14.93 3.32 -18.58
C PHE A 12 -15.21 1.82 -18.37
N GLY A 13 -15.01 1.00 -19.41
CA GLY A 13 -15.12 -0.47 -19.30
C GLY A 13 -14.10 -1.10 -18.34
N GLY A 14 -12.90 -0.53 -18.23
CA GLY A 14 -11.92 -0.94 -17.22
C GLY A 14 -12.40 -0.68 -15.79
N LYS A 15 -13.02 0.48 -15.53
CA LYS A 15 -13.62 0.79 -14.22
C LYS A 15 -14.77 -0.16 -13.85
N ILE A 16 -15.60 -0.56 -14.82
CA ILE A 16 -16.67 -1.56 -14.58
C ILE A 16 -16.06 -2.91 -14.18
N ARG A 17 -15.03 -3.38 -14.89
CA ARG A 17 -14.30 -4.60 -14.52
C ARG A 17 -13.67 -4.50 -13.13
N GLN A 18 -13.11 -3.35 -12.79
CA GLN A 18 -12.56 -3.08 -11.45
C GLN A 18 -13.63 -3.22 -10.36
N LEU A 19 -14.82 -2.66 -10.60
CA LEU A 19 -15.94 -2.74 -9.67
C LEU A 19 -16.39 -4.19 -9.49
N TRP A 20 -16.54 -4.95 -10.58
CA TRP A 20 -16.91 -6.35 -10.52
C TRP A 20 -15.91 -7.20 -9.73
N ARG A 21 -14.60 -6.98 -9.95
CA ARG A 21 -13.55 -7.66 -9.17
C ARG A 21 -13.54 -7.26 -7.70
N ALA A 22 -13.83 -6.00 -7.39
CA ALA A 22 -13.96 -5.58 -6.00
C ALA A 22 -15.13 -6.30 -5.31
N LEU A 23 -16.30 -6.36 -5.96
CA LEU A 23 -17.47 -7.09 -5.45
C LEU A 23 -17.18 -8.57 -5.27
N GLN A 24 -16.49 -9.20 -6.23
CA GLN A 24 -16.08 -10.60 -6.11
C GLN A 24 -15.17 -10.83 -4.89
N LEU A 25 -14.21 -9.94 -4.64
CA LEU A 25 -13.35 -10.04 -3.45
C LEU A 25 -14.16 -9.92 -2.17
N GLU A 26 -15.13 -9.01 -2.10
CA GLU A 26 -15.99 -8.84 -0.93
C GLU A 26 -16.94 -10.01 -0.69
N TRP A 27 -17.32 -10.75 -1.73
CA TRP A 27 -18.10 -11.97 -1.57
C TRP A 27 -17.27 -13.10 -0.94
N HIS A 28 -15.99 -13.21 -1.29
CA HIS A 28 -15.15 -14.33 -0.86
C HIS A 28 -14.32 -14.03 0.40
N LEU A 29 -14.08 -12.75 0.71
CA LEU A 29 -13.16 -12.33 1.76
C LEU A 29 -13.83 -11.30 2.69
N SER A 30 -13.56 -11.44 3.98
CA SER A 30 -13.90 -10.42 4.97
C SER A 30 -13.09 -9.14 4.76
N LYS A 31 -13.58 -8.02 5.30
CA LYS A 31 -12.86 -6.73 5.25
C LYS A 31 -11.46 -6.81 5.85
N ARG A 32 -11.27 -7.65 6.88
CA ARG A 32 -9.96 -7.90 7.50
C ARG A 32 -9.01 -8.61 6.53
N GLU A 33 -9.47 -9.63 5.83
CA GLU A 33 -8.67 -10.35 4.84
C GLU A 33 -8.32 -9.47 3.64
N ILE A 34 -9.25 -8.65 3.17
CA ILE A 34 -9.02 -7.67 2.10
C ILE A 34 -7.94 -6.67 2.52
N LEU A 35 -7.99 -6.18 3.76
CA LEU A 35 -6.98 -5.28 4.31
C LEU A 35 -5.62 -5.97 4.43
N THR A 36 -5.57 -7.19 4.96
CA THR A 36 -4.33 -7.97 5.05
C THR A 36 -3.71 -8.17 3.67
N LEU A 37 -4.53 -8.52 2.68
CA LEU A 37 -4.08 -8.70 1.31
C LEU A 37 -3.57 -7.39 0.70
N TYR A 38 -4.22 -6.26 1.00
CA TYR A 38 -3.72 -4.93 0.63
C TYR A 38 -2.34 -4.66 1.24
N LEU A 39 -2.23 -4.81 2.55
CA LEU A 39 -1.02 -4.51 3.31
C LEU A 39 0.17 -5.36 2.86
N ASN A 40 -0.06 -6.59 2.38
CA ASN A 40 0.99 -7.47 1.87
C ASN A 40 1.41 -7.18 0.41
N ARG A 41 0.61 -6.44 -0.36
CA ARG A 41 0.87 -6.17 -1.79
C ARG A 41 1.04 -4.70 -2.15
N ALA A 42 0.77 -3.78 -1.23
CA ALA A 42 0.95 -2.36 -1.48
C ALA A 42 2.41 -2.06 -1.86
N PRO A 43 2.67 -1.22 -2.88
CA PRO A 43 4.02 -0.85 -3.26
C PRO A 43 4.60 0.19 -2.29
N PHE A 44 5.84 0.00 -1.86
CA PHE A 44 6.53 0.91 -0.93
C PHE A 44 7.82 1.52 -1.52
N GLY A 45 8.00 1.43 -2.84
CA GLY A 45 9.12 2.04 -3.56
C GLY A 45 10.19 1.03 -3.96
N GLY A 46 10.77 1.22 -5.16
CA GLY A 46 11.68 0.24 -5.74
C GLY A 46 10.99 -1.12 -5.92
N THR A 47 11.62 -2.18 -5.43
CA THR A 47 11.11 -3.56 -5.44
C THR A 47 10.32 -3.92 -4.19
N LEU A 48 10.17 -3.01 -3.22
CA LEU A 48 9.50 -3.29 -1.95
C LEU A 48 7.98 -3.37 -2.14
N GLN A 49 7.43 -4.54 -1.86
CA GLN A 49 6.00 -4.80 -1.80
C GLN A 49 5.64 -5.34 -0.42
N GLY A 50 4.58 -4.78 0.15
CA GLY A 50 4.07 -5.17 1.45
C GLY A 50 4.71 -4.41 2.62
N ILE A 51 3.89 -4.17 3.65
CA ILE A 51 4.26 -3.39 4.83
C ILE A 51 5.35 -4.07 5.65
N GLY A 52 5.40 -5.41 5.66
CA GLY A 52 6.46 -6.17 6.32
C GLY A 52 7.83 -5.86 5.73
N ALA A 53 7.97 -5.98 4.41
CA ALA A 53 9.22 -5.68 3.72
C ALA A 53 9.61 -4.20 3.89
N ALA A 54 8.64 -3.28 3.78
CA ALA A 54 8.88 -1.85 3.95
C ALA A 54 9.34 -1.48 5.36
N SER A 55 8.71 -2.06 6.39
CA SER A 55 9.05 -1.81 7.79
C SER A 55 10.47 -2.27 8.12
N TRP A 56 10.87 -3.45 7.64
CA TRP A 56 12.24 -3.91 7.81
C TRP A 56 13.25 -3.07 7.01
N ALA A 57 12.94 -2.76 5.74
CA ALA A 57 13.85 -2.03 4.86
C ALA A 57 14.09 -0.58 5.29
N TYR A 58 13.05 0.12 5.77
CA TYR A 58 13.16 1.54 6.12
C TYR A 58 13.36 1.80 7.62
N LEU A 59 12.89 0.90 8.49
CA LEU A 59 12.85 1.14 9.93
C LEU A 59 13.52 0.03 10.76
N GLY A 60 13.96 -1.07 10.14
CA GLY A 60 14.69 -2.13 10.82
C GLY A 60 13.90 -2.88 11.89
N LYS A 61 12.56 -2.88 11.82
CA LYS A 61 11.71 -3.53 12.82
C LYS A 61 10.41 -4.10 12.25
N SER A 62 9.78 -4.96 13.04
CA SER A 62 8.46 -5.52 12.73
C SER A 62 7.39 -4.43 12.62
N PRO A 63 6.43 -4.54 11.67
CA PRO A 63 5.27 -3.64 11.58
C PRO A 63 4.46 -3.54 12.88
N ALA A 64 4.47 -4.59 13.71
CA ALA A 64 3.78 -4.60 14.99
C ALA A 64 4.44 -3.69 16.05
N ASN A 65 5.70 -3.31 15.86
CA ASN A 65 6.50 -2.49 16.79
C ASN A 65 6.67 -1.05 16.29
N LEU A 66 5.87 -0.63 15.31
CA LEU A 66 5.91 0.73 14.77
C LEU A 66 5.28 1.71 15.75
N SER A 67 5.90 2.88 15.89
CA SER A 67 5.25 4.02 16.52
C SER A 67 4.12 4.53 15.62
N TYR A 68 3.19 5.31 16.17
CA TYR A 68 2.12 5.93 15.38
C TYR A 68 2.66 6.79 14.23
N SER A 69 3.77 7.51 14.43
CA SER A 69 4.37 8.37 13.40
C SER A 69 5.00 7.54 12.28
N GLU A 70 5.64 6.42 12.60
CA GLU A 70 6.21 5.52 11.60
C GLU A 70 5.13 4.77 10.82
N ALA A 71 4.07 4.34 11.50
CA ALA A 71 2.91 3.73 10.87
C ALA A 71 2.23 4.71 9.90
N ALA A 72 2.07 5.98 10.31
CA ALA A 72 1.54 7.04 9.46
C ALA A 72 2.42 7.29 8.22
N MET A 73 3.75 7.33 8.39
CA MET A 73 4.69 7.44 7.28
C MET A 73 4.51 6.30 6.26
N LEU A 74 4.46 5.05 6.73
CA LEU A 74 4.25 3.90 5.86
C LEU A 74 2.84 3.89 5.23
N ALA A 75 1.81 4.39 5.92
CA ALA A 75 0.45 4.44 5.38
C ALA A 75 0.32 5.36 4.16
N VAL A 76 1.07 6.46 4.11
CA VAL A 76 1.00 7.45 3.01
C VAL A 76 1.89 7.06 1.84
N LEU A 77 2.95 6.30 2.09
CA LEU A 77 3.98 5.95 1.11
C LEU A 77 3.43 5.28 -0.18
N PRO A 78 2.47 4.32 -0.14
CA PRO A 78 1.92 3.69 -1.33
C PRO A 78 1.21 4.63 -2.32
N GLN A 79 0.88 5.84 -1.91
CA GLN A 79 0.27 6.84 -2.80
C GLN A 79 1.27 7.34 -3.85
N ALA A 80 2.53 7.50 -3.47
CA ALA A 80 3.59 7.97 -4.34
C ALA A 80 4.93 7.28 -3.98
N PRO A 81 5.03 5.95 -4.20
CA PRO A 81 6.07 5.11 -3.61
C PRO A 81 7.48 5.44 -4.08
N SER A 82 7.64 6.07 -5.24
CA SER A 82 8.95 6.53 -5.73
C SER A 82 9.32 7.93 -5.21
N ARG A 83 8.33 8.77 -4.89
CA ARG A 83 8.53 10.18 -4.51
C ARG A 83 8.62 10.38 -3.00
N LEU A 84 7.99 9.50 -2.23
CA LEU A 84 7.91 9.54 -0.76
C LEU A 84 8.85 8.55 -0.08
N ARG A 85 9.89 8.11 -0.80
CA ARG A 85 10.91 7.21 -0.27
C ARG A 85 11.67 7.87 0.90
N PRO A 86 11.54 7.38 2.15
CA PRO A 86 12.18 8.00 3.30
C PRO A 86 13.71 7.89 3.26
N ASP A 87 14.23 6.86 2.60
CA ASP A 87 15.66 6.64 2.40
C ASP A 87 16.30 7.63 1.41
N ARG A 88 15.50 8.28 0.56
CA ARG A 88 15.99 9.26 -0.44
C ARG A 88 15.49 10.68 -0.21
N TRP A 89 14.29 10.83 0.34
CA TRP A 89 13.57 12.10 0.46
C TRP A 89 12.91 12.22 1.85
N PRO A 90 13.69 12.24 2.94
CA PRO A 90 13.17 12.23 4.30
C PRO A 90 12.21 13.40 4.58
N GLU A 91 12.54 14.61 4.13
CA GLU A 91 11.68 15.80 4.28
C GLU A 91 10.30 15.64 3.62
N ARG A 92 10.25 14.98 2.45
CA ARG A 92 8.97 14.73 1.74
C ARG A 92 8.15 13.67 2.44
N ALA A 93 8.80 12.64 2.96
CA ALA A 93 8.12 11.59 3.74
C ALA A 93 7.57 12.17 5.05
N GLU A 94 8.29 13.09 5.68
CA GLU A 94 7.83 13.81 6.86
C GLU A 94 6.65 14.74 6.56
N ALA A 95 6.74 15.56 5.52
CA ALA A 95 5.65 16.46 5.12
C ALA A 95 4.37 15.70 4.73
N ALA A 96 4.50 14.48 4.19
CA ALA A 96 3.35 13.65 3.81
C ALA A 96 2.69 12.95 5.00
N ARG A 97 3.37 12.85 6.15
CA ARG A 97 2.85 12.23 7.38
C ARG A 97 1.97 13.18 8.18
N ASN A 98 2.32 14.46 8.18
CA ASN A 98 1.67 15.51 8.98
C ASN A 98 0.39 16.01 8.31
#